data_AF-A0A6A4RZQ5-F1
#
_entry.id   AF-A0A6A4RZQ5-F1
#
_cell.length_a   1.000
_cell.length_b   1.000
_cell.length_c   1.000
_cell.angle_alpha   90.00
_cell.angle_beta   90.00
_cell.angle_gamma   90.00
#
_symmetry.space_group_name_H-M   'P 1'
#
loop_
_entity.id
_entity.type
_entity.pdbx_description
1 polymer ?
#
loop_
_entity_poly.entity_id
_entity_poly.type
_entity_poly.pdbx_seq_one_letter_code
_entity_poly.pdbx_strand_id
1 'polypeptide(L)'
;MRQLGHGPGRKLGSAWTIYLGKETQSGPNVHEVSRKVSQVIVHPDYNNSYLNNDIALMKLSSVVSFTDYIKPICLAGNSSQFFNSTICWATGWGKLSNVSSTIPANLQEVRIPVIGNNQCACKYLAEEDANITDSMICAGQENKGACQGDSGGPLQCKQGSKWVQAGITSFGVPCAREFPEVYARVSEFKTWITQQVAGANVEFVRFTSNGTDQDSSFVCGVNEASTFTAELAFVVILVTVFLQHITVQ
;
A
#
# COMPACT_ATOMS: atom_id res chain seq x y z
N MET A 1 7.83 -2.73 -7.86
CA MET A 1 7.40 -2.62 -9.27
C MET A 1 8.23 -1.54 -9.96
N ARG A 2 8.62 -1.70 -11.24
CA ARG A 2 9.24 -0.61 -12.01
C ARG A 2 8.16 0.40 -12.43
N GLN A 3 8.46 1.70 -12.32
CA GLN A 3 7.62 2.83 -12.72
C GLN A 3 7.02 2.62 -14.13
N LEU A 4 5.72 2.84 -14.26
CA LEU A 4 5.00 2.82 -15.54
C LEU A 4 5.16 4.18 -16.25
N GLY A 5 5.81 4.20 -17.41
CA GLY A 5 5.83 5.36 -18.30
C GLY A 5 4.44 5.67 -18.86
N HIS A 6 4.06 6.95 -18.84
CA HIS A 6 2.69 7.42 -19.12
C HIS A 6 2.36 7.47 -20.62
N GLY A 7 1.10 7.14 -20.95
CA GLY A 7 0.48 7.36 -22.26
C GLY A 7 -0.92 6.74 -22.34
N PRO A 8 -1.97 7.48 -22.75
CA PRO A 8 -3.33 6.93 -22.84
C PRO A 8 -3.40 5.84 -23.92
N GLY A 9 -3.92 4.66 -23.57
CA GLY A 9 -4.20 3.60 -24.54
C GLY A 9 -3.02 2.69 -24.94
N ARG A 10 -1.87 2.73 -24.26
CA ARG A 10 -0.82 1.72 -24.51
C ARG A 10 -1.26 0.34 -24.04
N LYS A 11 -1.66 -0.52 -24.99
CA LYS A 11 -1.66 -1.98 -24.81
C LYS A 11 -0.21 -2.43 -24.61
N LEU A 12 0.30 -2.40 -23.38
CA LEU A 12 1.56 -3.05 -23.03
C LEU A 12 1.35 -4.57 -23.14
N GLY A 13 1.54 -5.10 -24.35
CA GLY A 13 1.66 -6.53 -24.56
C GLY A 13 2.92 -7.05 -23.88
N SER A 14 2.76 -8.03 -22.98
CA SER A 14 3.72 -9.13 -22.69
C SER A 14 4.87 -9.01 -21.66
N ALA A 15 5.04 -7.93 -20.89
CA ALA A 15 6.16 -7.89 -19.92
C ALA A 15 5.90 -8.59 -18.57
N TRP A 16 4.65 -8.79 -18.16
CA TRP A 16 4.32 -9.21 -16.80
C TRP A 16 3.78 -10.65 -16.73
N THR A 17 4.19 -11.37 -15.69
CA THR A 17 3.66 -12.69 -15.32
C THR A 17 3.17 -12.60 -13.88
N ILE A 18 1.93 -13.00 -13.64
CA ILE A 18 1.34 -13.12 -12.29
C ILE A 18 1.43 -14.57 -11.87
N TYR A 19 1.87 -14.79 -10.62
CA TYR A 19 1.94 -16.08 -9.97
C TYR A 19 0.87 -16.11 -8.87
N LEU A 20 -0.01 -17.12 -8.90
CA LEU A 20 -1.08 -17.35 -7.93
C LEU A 20 -0.82 -18.66 -7.19
N GLY A 21 -1.28 -18.80 -5.95
CA GLY A 21 -1.05 -20.02 -5.15
C GLY A 21 0.42 -20.22 -4.76
N LYS A 22 1.19 -19.13 -4.73
CA LYS A 22 2.61 -19.10 -4.38
C LYS A 22 2.78 -18.81 -2.89
N GLU A 23 3.58 -19.61 -2.21
CA GLU A 23 3.91 -19.48 -0.79
C GLU A 23 5.36 -19.06 -0.58
N THR A 24 6.28 -19.57 -1.40
CA THR A 24 7.73 -19.32 -1.28
C THR A 24 8.32 -18.68 -2.53
N GLN A 25 9.28 -17.75 -2.36
CA GLN A 25 10.07 -17.16 -3.45
C GLN A 25 11.11 -18.14 -4.02
N SER A 26 11.55 -19.11 -3.21
CA SER A 26 12.54 -20.12 -3.58
C SER A 26 12.04 -21.52 -3.27
N GLY A 27 12.39 -22.48 -4.13
CA GLY A 27 11.96 -23.87 -3.98
C GLY A 27 10.60 -24.16 -4.63
N PRO A 28 10.10 -25.40 -4.49
CA PRO A 28 8.89 -25.85 -5.16
C PRO A 28 7.63 -25.20 -4.57
N ASN A 29 6.71 -24.77 -5.45
CA ASN A 29 5.37 -24.32 -5.09
C ASN A 29 4.34 -25.20 -5.82
N VAL A 30 3.84 -26.25 -5.16
CA VAL A 30 3.01 -27.29 -5.79
C VAL A 30 1.63 -26.82 -6.23
N HIS A 31 1.16 -25.69 -5.70
CA HIS A 31 -0.13 -25.08 -6.03
C HIS A 31 0.02 -23.84 -6.92
N GLU A 32 1.24 -23.53 -7.37
CA GLU A 32 1.51 -22.34 -8.17
C GLU A 32 0.90 -22.43 -9.56
N VAL A 33 0.21 -21.38 -9.96
CA VAL A 33 -0.28 -21.19 -11.32
C VAL A 33 0.22 -19.83 -11.82
N SER A 34 0.87 -19.82 -12.98
CA SER A 34 1.31 -18.58 -13.62
C SER A 34 0.41 -18.19 -14.80
N ARG A 35 0.23 -16.88 -14.98
CA ARG A 35 -0.53 -16.29 -16.10
C ARG A 35 0.20 -15.06 -16.62
N LYS A 36 0.25 -14.91 -17.94
CA LYS A 36 0.71 -13.65 -18.55
C LYS A 36 -0.35 -12.57 -18.35
N VAL A 37 0.09 -11.32 -18.39
CA VAL A 37 -0.81 -10.16 -18.37
C VAL A 37 -1.06 -9.71 -19.81
N SER A 38 -2.34 -9.66 -20.18
CA SER A 38 -2.81 -9.20 -21.49
C SER A 38 -2.98 -7.68 -21.55
N GLN A 39 -3.27 -7.05 -20.41
CA GLN A 39 -3.52 -5.62 -20.31
C GLN A 39 -3.25 -5.13 -18.89
N VAL A 40 -2.61 -3.97 -18.79
CA VAL A 40 -2.52 -3.19 -17.56
C VAL A 40 -3.35 -1.92 -17.75
N ILE A 41 -4.23 -1.63 -16.80
CA ILE A 41 -5.13 -0.48 -16.82
C ILE A 41 -4.81 0.36 -15.59
N VAL A 42 -4.09 1.47 -15.79
CA VAL A 42 -3.76 2.42 -14.71
C VAL A 42 -4.95 3.36 -14.50
N HIS A 43 -5.21 3.77 -13.27
CA HIS A 43 -6.22 4.79 -12.99
C HIS A 43 -5.93 6.06 -13.83
N PRO A 44 -6.92 6.61 -14.56
CA PRO A 44 -6.69 7.76 -15.44
C PRO A 44 -6.20 9.00 -14.69
N ASP A 45 -6.63 9.17 -13.44
CA ASP A 45 -6.25 10.29 -12.57
C ASP A 45 -5.07 9.96 -11.64
N TYR A 46 -4.30 8.91 -11.93
CA TYR A 46 -3.07 8.63 -11.18
C TYR A 46 -2.10 9.81 -11.28
N ASN A 47 -1.63 10.29 -10.13
CA ASN A 47 -0.70 11.41 -10.05
C ASN A 47 0.62 10.94 -9.41
N ASN A 48 1.69 10.91 -10.20
CA ASN A 48 3.00 10.44 -9.74
C ASN A 48 3.72 11.42 -8.79
N SER A 49 3.34 12.70 -8.75
CA SER A 49 3.93 13.68 -7.83
C SER A 49 3.42 13.49 -6.40
N TYR A 50 2.13 13.19 -6.24
CA TYR A 50 1.50 13.03 -4.92
C TYR A 50 1.15 11.57 -4.60
N LEU A 51 1.47 10.64 -5.50
CA LEU A 51 1.08 9.22 -5.45
C LEU A 51 -0.42 9.03 -5.20
N ASN A 52 -1.23 9.99 -5.68
CA ASN A 52 -2.67 9.92 -5.54
C ASN A 52 -3.29 9.02 -6.61
N ASN A 53 -4.36 8.33 -6.26
CA ASN A 53 -5.02 7.32 -7.11
C ASN A 53 -4.07 6.22 -7.59
N ASP A 54 -3.15 5.78 -6.71
CA ASP A 54 -2.17 4.71 -6.98
C ASP A 54 -2.82 3.32 -7.04
N ILE A 55 -3.55 3.08 -8.12
CA ILE A 55 -4.22 1.81 -8.40
C ILE A 55 -4.13 1.47 -9.89
N ALA A 56 -3.94 0.18 -10.17
CA ALA A 56 -4.00 -0.37 -11.50
C ALA A 56 -4.67 -1.75 -11.49
N LEU A 57 -5.32 -2.12 -12.59
CA LEU A 57 -5.86 -3.45 -12.84
C LEU A 57 -4.98 -4.19 -13.83
N MET A 58 -4.73 -5.48 -13.57
CA MET A 58 -3.97 -6.35 -14.47
C MET A 58 -4.88 -7.47 -14.98
N LYS A 59 -5.21 -7.44 -16.27
CA LYS A 59 -6.05 -8.46 -16.91
C LYS A 59 -5.19 -9.65 -17.32
N LEU A 60 -5.44 -10.81 -16.71
CA LEU A 60 -4.78 -12.06 -17.08
C LEU A 60 -5.08 -12.45 -18.53
N SER A 61 -4.11 -13.08 -19.20
CA SER A 61 -4.25 -13.57 -20.58
C SER A 61 -5.23 -14.73 -20.73
N SER A 62 -5.48 -15.45 -19.64
CA SER A 62 -6.46 -16.53 -19.56
C SER A 62 -6.95 -16.68 -18.12
N VAL A 63 -8.12 -17.28 -17.96
CA VAL A 63 -8.74 -17.52 -16.66
C VAL A 63 -7.89 -18.45 -15.78
N VAL A 64 -8.09 -18.34 -14.47
CA VAL A 64 -7.51 -19.24 -13.46
C VAL A 64 -8.67 -19.93 -12.73
N SER A 65 -8.53 -21.23 -12.49
CA SER A 65 -9.49 -21.99 -11.71
C SER A 65 -9.27 -21.72 -10.23
N PHE A 66 -10.36 -21.51 -9.49
CA PHE A 66 -10.28 -21.40 -8.04
C PHE A 66 -10.02 -22.76 -7.41
N THR A 67 -9.17 -22.75 -6.39
CA THR A 67 -8.76 -23.93 -5.61
C THR A 67 -8.71 -23.53 -4.15
N ASP A 68 -8.32 -24.43 -3.25
CA ASP A 68 -8.09 -24.05 -1.84
C ASP A 68 -6.95 -23.06 -1.63
N TYR A 69 -6.05 -22.94 -2.61
CA TYR A 69 -4.86 -22.08 -2.57
C TYR A 69 -4.97 -20.85 -3.49
N ILE A 70 -6.02 -20.78 -4.32
CA ILE A 70 -6.29 -19.68 -5.24
C ILE A 70 -7.75 -19.27 -5.09
N LYS A 71 -8.00 -18.21 -4.32
CA LYS A 71 -9.33 -17.64 -4.12
C LYS A 71 -9.28 -16.12 -4.26
N PRO A 72 -10.33 -15.48 -4.82
CA PRO A 72 -10.43 -14.03 -4.82
C PRO A 72 -10.69 -13.52 -3.40
N ILE A 73 -10.29 -12.26 -3.14
CA ILE A 73 -10.65 -11.51 -1.94
C ILE A 73 -11.89 -10.66 -2.22
N CYS A 74 -12.68 -10.35 -1.18
CA CYS A 74 -13.74 -9.35 -1.31
C CYS A 74 -13.11 -7.94 -1.37
N LEU A 75 -13.68 -7.03 -2.15
CA LEU A 75 -13.26 -5.63 -2.19
C LEU A 75 -14.11 -4.77 -1.26
N ALA A 76 -13.51 -3.76 -0.62
CA ALA A 76 -14.27 -2.76 0.12
C ALA A 76 -15.13 -1.93 -0.85
N GLY A 77 -16.44 -1.81 -0.58
CA GLY A 77 -17.32 -0.90 -1.34
C GLY A 77 -17.34 0.53 -0.78
N ASN A 78 -17.90 1.51 -1.52
CA ASN A 78 -17.94 2.94 -1.14
C ASN A 78 -18.46 3.24 0.28
N SER A 79 -19.36 2.40 0.82
CA SER A 79 -19.91 2.60 2.17
C SER A 79 -19.07 1.95 3.28
N SER A 80 -17.85 1.53 2.97
CA SER A 80 -16.98 0.84 3.93
C SER A 80 -16.33 1.84 4.87
N GLN A 81 -16.36 1.56 6.17
CA GLN A 81 -15.82 2.43 7.20
C GLN A 81 -14.72 1.71 7.94
N PHE A 82 -13.52 2.28 7.91
CA PHE A 82 -12.33 1.78 8.60
C PHE A 82 -11.88 2.82 9.63
N PHE A 83 -12.47 2.80 10.83
CA PHE A 83 -12.12 3.73 11.92
C PHE A 83 -10.75 3.40 12.53
N ASN A 84 -10.20 4.34 13.29
CA ASN A 84 -8.97 4.15 14.06
C ASN A 84 -8.96 2.82 14.82
N SER A 85 -7.80 2.18 14.86
CA SER A 85 -7.58 0.88 15.52
C SER A 85 -8.31 -0.31 14.90
N THR A 86 -8.97 -0.14 13.74
CA THR A 86 -9.45 -1.29 12.96
C THR A 86 -8.27 -2.18 12.59
N ILE A 87 -8.31 -3.44 12.99
CA ILE A 87 -7.19 -4.36 12.81
C ILE A 87 -7.22 -4.97 11.42
N CYS A 88 -6.11 -4.80 10.70
CA CYS A 88 -5.90 -5.30 9.36
C CYS A 88 -4.53 -6.02 9.28
N TRP A 89 -4.30 -6.67 8.14
CA TRP A 89 -3.11 -7.44 7.84
C TRP A 89 -2.50 -6.91 6.55
N ALA A 90 -1.19 -6.68 6.57
CA ALA A 90 -0.39 -6.54 5.36
C ALA A 90 0.38 -7.85 5.14
N THR A 91 0.43 -8.33 3.90
CA THR A 91 1.08 -9.59 3.54
C THR A 91 2.00 -9.41 2.34
N GLY A 92 3.17 -10.03 2.36
CA GLY A 92 4.11 -9.95 1.23
C GLY A 92 5.46 -10.62 1.47
N TRP A 93 6.36 -10.42 0.52
CA TRP A 93 7.74 -10.95 0.54
C TRP A 93 8.77 -9.81 0.54
N GLY A 94 8.37 -8.60 0.93
CA GLY A 94 9.27 -7.48 1.11
C GLY A 94 10.27 -7.74 2.23
N LYS A 95 11.23 -6.83 2.35
CA LYS A 95 12.27 -6.90 3.38
C LYS A 95 11.65 -6.94 4.78
N LEU A 96 12.28 -7.69 5.69
CA LEU A 96 11.86 -7.75 7.10
C LEU A 96 12.28 -6.53 7.92
N SER A 97 13.27 -5.77 7.42
CA SER A 97 13.75 -4.53 8.03
C SER A 97 14.49 -3.67 7.00
N ASN A 98 14.61 -2.37 7.26
CA ASN A 98 15.33 -1.44 6.38
C ASN A 98 16.80 -1.80 6.18
N VAL A 99 17.40 -2.46 7.16
CA VAL A 99 18.81 -2.91 7.12
C VAL A 99 18.98 -4.29 6.50
N SER A 100 17.88 -5.00 6.19
CA SER A 100 17.96 -6.31 5.55
C SER A 100 18.49 -6.18 4.12
N SER A 101 19.49 -7.00 3.79
CA SER A 101 20.00 -7.16 2.42
C SER A 101 19.25 -8.25 1.65
N THR A 102 18.43 -9.06 2.32
CA THR A 102 17.69 -10.18 1.72
C THR A 102 16.18 -10.01 1.87
N ILE A 103 15.45 -10.64 0.95
CA ILE A 103 14.00 -10.83 1.05
C ILE A 103 13.70 -12.23 1.62
N PRO A 104 12.63 -12.38 2.42
CA PRO A 104 12.23 -13.66 2.97
C PRO A 104 11.80 -14.63 1.86
N ALA A 105 12.14 -15.91 2.04
CA ALA A 105 11.66 -16.96 1.14
C ALA A 105 10.15 -17.17 1.30
N ASN A 106 9.67 -17.33 2.53
CA ASN A 106 8.25 -17.59 2.81
C ASN A 106 7.46 -16.29 2.86
N LEU A 107 6.17 -16.36 2.48
CA LEU A 107 5.23 -15.26 2.61
C LEU A 107 5.15 -14.82 4.07
N GLN A 108 5.17 -13.51 4.30
CA GLN A 108 5.06 -12.91 5.61
C GLN A 108 3.71 -12.21 5.78
N GLU A 109 3.30 -12.06 7.02
CA GLU A 109 2.14 -11.26 7.41
C GLU A 109 2.45 -10.40 8.63
N VAL A 110 1.84 -9.23 8.71
CA VAL A 110 1.90 -8.37 9.89
C VAL A 110 0.52 -7.81 10.21
N ARG A 111 0.14 -7.98 11.48
CA ARG A 111 -1.10 -7.42 12.03
C ARG A 111 -0.87 -5.98 12.46
N ILE A 112 -1.58 -5.04 11.84
CA ILE A 112 -1.43 -3.59 12.03
C ILE A 112 -2.80 -2.89 12.17
N PRO A 113 -2.88 -1.82 12.98
CA PRO A 113 -4.09 -1.00 13.07
C PRO A 113 -4.18 0.00 11.92
N VAL A 114 -5.42 0.30 11.51
CA VAL A 114 -5.74 1.48 10.70
C VAL A 114 -5.51 2.74 11.53
N ILE A 115 -4.92 3.73 10.89
CA ILE A 115 -4.74 5.09 11.39
C ILE A 115 -5.58 5.99 10.50
N GLY A 116 -6.41 6.82 11.12
CA GLY A 116 -7.35 7.68 10.44
C GLY A 116 -6.64 8.76 9.65
N ASN A 117 -7.32 9.25 8.62
CA ASN A 117 -6.71 10.14 7.64
C ASN A 117 -6.29 11.47 8.26
N ASN A 118 -7.04 12.02 9.22
CA ASN A 118 -6.68 13.26 9.88
C ASN A 118 -5.42 13.07 10.73
N GLN A 119 -5.38 12.02 11.57
CA GLN A 119 -4.19 11.68 12.33
C GLN A 119 -2.97 11.40 11.42
N CYS A 120 -3.19 10.69 10.33
CA CYS A 120 -2.14 10.39 9.36
C CYS A 120 -1.63 11.67 8.67
N ALA A 121 -2.53 12.55 8.22
CA ALA A 121 -2.19 13.84 7.62
C ALA A 121 -1.33 14.65 8.58
N CYS A 122 -1.68 14.71 9.87
CA CYS A 122 -0.89 15.42 10.87
C CYS A 122 0.55 14.91 11.00
N LYS A 123 0.77 13.60 10.87
CA LYS A 123 2.13 13.04 10.85
C LYS A 123 2.90 13.45 9.60
N TYR A 124 2.24 13.50 8.45
CA TYR A 124 2.85 13.88 7.17
C TYR A 124 2.95 15.40 6.95
N LEU A 125 2.42 16.25 7.83
CA LEU A 125 2.48 17.71 7.67
C LEU A 125 3.90 18.28 7.54
N ALA A 126 4.88 17.65 8.20
CA ALA A 126 6.28 18.08 8.14
C ALA A 126 6.99 17.61 6.86
N GLU A 127 6.39 16.70 6.10
CA GLU A 127 6.91 16.20 4.83
C GLU A 127 6.27 17.01 3.69
N GLU A 128 7.01 17.99 3.16
CA GLU A 128 6.49 19.02 2.21
C GLU A 128 5.82 18.44 0.95
N ASP A 129 6.03 17.15 0.65
CA ASP A 129 5.56 16.48 -0.55
C ASP A 129 4.37 15.50 -0.33
N ALA A 130 3.95 15.25 0.91
CA ALA A 130 2.96 14.22 1.22
C ALA A 130 1.62 14.79 1.73
N ASN A 131 0.62 14.87 0.83
CA ASN A 131 -0.75 15.24 1.19
C ASN A 131 -1.67 14.01 1.25
N ILE A 132 -2.18 13.67 2.44
CA ILE A 132 -3.09 12.54 2.63
C ILE A 132 -4.50 12.93 2.14
N THR A 133 -5.02 12.20 1.15
CA THR A 133 -6.34 12.45 0.55
C THR A 133 -7.37 11.37 0.94
N ASP A 134 -8.64 11.59 0.61
CA ASP A 134 -9.71 10.59 0.80
C ASP A 134 -9.48 9.30 0.00
N SER A 135 -8.78 9.39 -1.14
CA SER A 135 -8.33 8.24 -1.94
C SER A 135 -7.24 7.40 -1.26
N MET A 136 -6.81 7.77 -0.06
CA MET A 136 -5.78 7.10 0.72
C MET A 136 -6.32 6.60 2.07
N ILE A 137 -5.72 5.52 2.58
CA ILE A 137 -5.95 4.98 3.92
C ILE A 137 -4.59 4.67 4.55
N CYS A 138 -4.40 5.03 5.82
CA CYS A 138 -3.16 4.75 6.53
C CYS A 138 -3.30 3.56 7.48
N ALA A 139 -2.24 2.76 7.59
CA ALA A 139 -2.17 1.69 8.56
C ALA A 139 -0.72 1.44 8.96
N GLY A 140 -0.53 1.06 10.21
CA GLY A 140 0.79 0.77 10.73
C GLY A 140 0.88 0.91 12.23
N GLN A 141 1.96 0.37 12.75
CA GLN A 141 2.40 0.59 14.11
C GLN A 141 3.92 0.74 14.06
N GLU A 142 4.52 1.37 15.06
CA GLU A 142 5.98 1.46 15.16
C GLU A 142 6.64 0.09 14.91
N ASN A 143 7.57 0.05 13.95
CA ASN A 143 8.31 -1.12 13.49
C ASN A 143 7.45 -2.26 12.91
N LYS A 144 6.19 -1.97 12.53
CA LYS A 144 5.26 -2.94 11.95
C LYS A 144 4.50 -2.31 10.77
N GLY A 145 4.82 -2.75 9.57
CA GLY A 145 4.14 -2.35 8.35
C GLY A 145 4.75 -3.01 7.12
N ALA A 146 4.30 -2.58 5.95
CA ALA A 146 4.91 -2.97 4.69
C ALA A 146 6.35 -2.42 4.58
N CYS A 147 7.18 -3.07 3.78
CA CYS A 147 8.54 -2.60 3.54
C CYS A 147 8.95 -2.73 2.07
N GLN A 148 10.21 -2.44 1.74
CA GLN A 148 10.62 -2.47 0.34
C GLN A 148 10.43 -3.86 -0.25
N GLY A 149 9.65 -3.93 -1.33
CA GLY A 149 9.25 -5.18 -1.98
C GLY A 149 7.77 -5.54 -1.81
N ASP A 150 7.06 -4.91 -0.85
CA ASP A 150 5.63 -5.12 -0.62
C ASP A 150 4.72 -4.15 -1.39
N SER A 151 5.29 -3.21 -2.17
CA SER A 151 4.51 -2.24 -2.96
C SER A 151 3.48 -2.94 -3.84
N GLY A 152 2.25 -2.41 -3.86
CA GLY A 152 1.07 -2.99 -4.51
C GLY A 152 0.49 -4.23 -3.82
N GLY A 153 1.06 -4.66 -2.69
CA GLY A 153 0.50 -5.68 -1.82
C GLY A 153 -0.80 -5.22 -1.16
N PRO A 154 -1.61 -6.16 -0.63
CA PRO A 154 -2.91 -5.81 -0.08
C PRO A 154 -2.83 -5.41 1.40
N LEU A 155 -3.63 -4.43 1.79
CA LEU A 155 -4.07 -4.26 3.18
C LEU A 155 -5.45 -4.92 3.33
N GLN A 156 -5.53 -5.92 4.20
CA GLN A 156 -6.68 -6.83 4.29
C GLN A 156 -7.28 -6.77 5.70
N CYS A 157 -8.57 -6.51 5.82
CA CYS A 157 -9.27 -6.45 7.10
C CYS A 157 -10.31 -7.57 7.15
N LYS A 158 -10.45 -8.23 8.31
CA LYS A 158 -11.39 -9.34 8.48
C LYS A 158 -12.68 -8.86 9.13
N GLN A 159 -13.84 -9.20 8.55
CA GLN A 159 -15.16 -8.98 9.15
C GLN A 159 -15.99 -10.26 9.10
N GLY A 160 -16.30 -10.82 10.27
CA GLY A 160 -16.91 -12.14 10.36
C GLY A 160 -16.05 -13.20 9.67
N SER A 161 -16.60 -13.90 8.69
CA SER A 161 -15.90 -14.91 7.90
C SER A 161 -15.20 -14.36 6.64
N LYS A 162 -15.38 -13.07 6.31
CA LYS A 162 -14.86 -12.48 5.06
C LYS A 162 -13.57 -11.70 5.28
N TRP A 163 -12.64 -11.85 4.34
CA TRP A 163 -11.49 -10.98 4.18
C TRP A 163 -11.80 -9.92 3.13
N VAL A 164 -11.57 -8.66 3.49
CA VAL A 164 -11.90 -7.50 2.67
C VAL A 164 -10.63 -6.72 2.41
N GLN A 165 -10.31 -6.47 1.14
CA GLN A 165 -9.20 -5.61 0.77
C GLN A 165 -9.60 -4.15 0.99
N ALA A 166 -8.98 -3.52 1.98
CA ALA A 166 -9.20 -2.13 2.34
C ALA A 166 -8.24 -1.18 1.61
N GLY A 167 -7.02 -1.64 1.33
CA GLY A 167 -5.98 -0.83 0.73
C GLY A 167 -5.02 -1.60 -0.20
N ILE A 168 -4.22 -0.83 -0.93
CA ILE A 168 -3.10 -1.29 -1.77
C ILE A 168 -1.85 -0.52 -1.37
N THR A 169 -0.77 -1.21 -0.98
CA THR A 169 0.47 -0.58 -0.48
C THR A 169 1.04 0.39 -1.51
N SER A 170 1.22 1.66 -1.15
CA SER A 170 1.66 2.71 -2.06
C SER A 170 2.99 3.32 -1.61
N PHE A 171 2.98 4.09 -0.53
CA PHE A 171 4.15 4.80 -0.03
C PHE A 171 4.16 4.91 1.49
N GLY A 172 5.32 5.23 2.02
CA GLY A 172 5.52 5.47 3.43
C GLY A 172 7.01 5.50 3.76
N VAL A 173 7.33 5.77 5.03
CA VAL A 173 8.68 5.48 5.50
C VAL A 173 8.79 3.97 5.66
N PRO A 174 9.66 3.30 4.88
CA PRO A 174 9.60 1.85 4.78
C PRO A 174 9.79 1.17 6.14
N CYS A 175 9.14 0.01 6.31
CA CYS A 175 9.14 -0.77 7.55
C CYS A 175 8.50 -0.03 8.75
N ALA A 176 7.65 0.98 8.50
CA ALA A 176 6.86 1.70 9.50
C ALA A 176 7.66 2.19 10.72
N ARG A 177 8.87 2.73 10.47
CA ARG A 177 9.78 3.17 11.55
C ARG A 177 9.25 4.41 12.27
N GLU A 178 8.85 5.43 11.51
CA GLU A 178 8.44 6.75 12.07
C GLU A 178 7.03 7.16 11.60
N PHE A 179 6.65 6.73 10.40
CA PHE A 179 5.39 7.08 9.76
C PHE A 179 4.53 5.83 9.50
N PRO A 180 3.20 5.97 9.55
CA PRO A 180 2.29 4.96 9.03
C PRO A 180 2.59 4.66 7.56
N GLU A 181 2.30 3.45 7.09
CA GLU A 181 2.27 3.20 5.65
C GLU A 181 0.95 3.73 5.08
N VAL A 182 1.02 4.32 3.88
CA VAL A 182 -0.11 4.85 3.14
C VAL A 182 -0.47 3.90 2.00
N TYR A 183 -1.75 3.61 1.90
CA TYR A 183 -2.33 2.68 0.94
C TYR A 183 -3.36 3.42 0.08
N ALA A 184 -3.49 3.06 -1.20
CA ALA A 184 -4.64 3.50 -1.99
C ALA A 184 -5.93 2.87 -1.44
N ARG A 185 -6.93 3.68 -1.10
CA ARG A 185 -8.18 3.27 -0.44
C ARG A 185 -9.13 2.61 -1.44
N VAL A 186 -9.27 1.28 -1.36
CA VAL A 186 -10.04 0.49 -2.33
C VAL A 186 -11.51 0.92 -2.44
N SER A 187 -12.12 1.38 -1.35
CA SER A 187 -13.53 1.83 -1.34
C SER A 187 -13.83 2.96 -2.31
N GLU A 188 -12.85 3.85 -2.55
CA GLU A 188 -13.03 5.01 -3.43
C GLU A 188 -12.98 4.62 -4.91
N PHE A 189 -12.38 3.47 -5.24
CA PHE A 189 -12.18 3.03 -6.61
C PHE A 189 -13.26 2.06 -7.10
N LYS A 190 -14.28 1.73 -6.31
CA LYS A 190 -15.32 0.75 -6.70
C LYS A 190 -15.96 1.07 -8.06
N THR A 191 -16.36 2.32 -8.28
CA THR A 191 -17.00 2.74 -9.53
C THR A 191 -16.08 2.52 -10.72
N TRP A 192 -14.83 2.96 -10.62
CA TRP A 192 -13.82 2.78 -11.66
C TRP A 192 -13.51 1.30 -11.91
N ILE A 193 -13.29 0.50 -10.85
CA ILE A 193 -13.04 -0.95 -10.96
C ILE A 193 -14.21 -1.62 -11.69
N THR A 194 -15.44 -1.34 -11.29
CA THR A 194 -16.66 -1.92 -11.88
C THR A 194 -16.77 -1.60 -13.37
N GLN A 195 -16.45 -0.37 -13.77
CA GLN A 195 -16.44 0.04 -15.18
C GLN A 195 -15.38 -0.72 -16.00
N GLN A 196 -14.17 -0.91 -15.45
CA GLN A 196 -13.08 -1.59 -16.16
C GLN A 196 -13.27 -3.10 -16.27
N VAL A 197 -13.96 -3.71 -15.29
CA VAL A 197 -14.17 -5.16 -15.20
C VAL A 197 -15.60 -5.58 -15.54
N ALA A 198 -16.34 -4.77 -16.31
CA ALA A 198 -17.72 -5.05 -16.68
C ALA A 198 -17.88 -6.48 -17.22
N GLY A 199 -18.69 -7.29 -16.52
CA GLY A 199 -18.90 -8.72 -16.82
C GLY A 199 -18.07 -9.71 -15.98
N ALA A 200 -17.17 -9.24 -15.11
CA ALA A 200 -16.50 -10.07 -14.12
C ALA A 200 -17.31 -10.14 -12.81
N ASN A 201 -17.30 -11.31 -12.15
CA ASN A 201 -17.87 -11.48 -10.81
C ASN A 201 -16.92 -10.90 -9.77
N VAL A 202 -17.08 -9.61 -9.46
CA VAL A 202 -16.34 -8.93 -8.39
C VAL A 202 -17.26 -8.71 -7.20
N GLU A 203 -16.86 -9.20 -6.03
CA GLU A 203 -17.64 -9.04 -4.80
C GLU A 203 -17.19 -7.81 -4.03
N PHE A 204 -18.00 -6.75 -4.08
CA PHE A 204 -17.86 -5.60 -3.19
C PHE A 204 -18.71 -5.83 -1.93
N VAL A 205 -18.09 -5.69 -0.76
CA VAL A 205 -18.77 -5.81 0.53
C VAL A 205 -18.65 -4.51 1.32
N ARG A 206 -19.65 -4.24 2.16
CA ARG A 206 -19.58 -3.16 3.14
C ARG A 206 -18.79 -3.66 4.35
N PHE A 207 -17.65 -3.03 4.63
CA PHE A 207 -16.97 -3.17 5.91
C PHE A 207 -17.49 -2.12 6.89
N THR A 208 -17.61 -2.44 8.18
CA THR A 208 -18.06 -1.49 9.21
C THR A 208 -17.27 -1.74 10.47
N SER A 209 -16.41 -0.79 10.82
CA SER A 209 -15.70 -0.77 12.10
C SER A 209 -16.68 -0.66 13.26
N ASN A 210 -16.28 -1.24 14.39
CA ASN A 210 -17.00 -1.10 15.65
C ASN A 210 -16.63 0.23 16.32
N GLY A 211 -17.55 0.76 17.13
CA GLY A 211 -17.31 1.98 17.89
C GLY A 211 -17.59 3.26 17.10
N THR A 212 -16.94 4.35 17.51
CA THR A 212 -17.12 5.68 16.93
C THR A 212 -15.86 6.14 16.20
N ASP A 213 -16.05 6.97 15.19
CA ASP A 213 -14.96 7.55 14.42
C ASP A 213 -14.28 8.70 15.18
N GLN A 214 -13.30 8.36 16.01
CA GLN A 214 -12.52 9.35 16.76
C GLN A 214 -11.68 10.26 15.85
N ASP A 215 -11.37 9.81 14.63
CA ASP A 215 -10.55 10.58 13.69
C ASP A 215 -11.33 11.75 13.09
N SER A 216 -12.66 11.65 13.00
CA SER A 216 -13.53 12.72 12.48
C SER A 216 -13.41 14.06 13.22
N SER A 217 -13.02 14.03 14.50
CA SER A 217 -12.75 15.21 15.32
C SER A 217 -11.25 15.40 15.62
N PHE A 218 -10.37 14.62 14.99
CA PHE A 218 -8.93 14.74 15.21
C PHE A 218 -8.40 16.02 14.55
N VAL A 219 -7.76 16.86 15.35
CA VAL A 219 -7.09 18.08 14.90
C VAL A 219 -5.62 17.92 15.24
N CYS A 220 -4.74 18.32 14.31
CA CYS A 220 -3.31 18.32 14.58
C CYS A 220 -3.04 19.18 15.81
N GLY A 221 -2.40 18.60 16.81
CA GLY A 221 -1.98 19.36 17.99
C GLY A 221 -1.02 20.46 17.56
N VAL A 222 -1.36 21.72 17.84
CA VAL A 222 -0.34 22.77 18.00
C VAL A 222 0.40 22.39 19.28
N ASN A 223 1.61 21.85 19.13
CA ASN A 223 2.54 21.33 20.16
C ASN A 223 2.72 19.80 20.18
N GLU A 224 3.28 19.24 19.12
CA GLU A 224 4.36 18.26 19.25
C GLU A 224 5.54 18.67 18.36
N ALA A 225 6.01 19.92 18.55
CA ALA A 225 7.44 20.13 18.45
C ALA A 225 8.04 19.43 19.66
N SER A 226 8.51 18.20 19.47
CA SER A 226 9.25 17.45 20.48
C SER A 226 10.32 18.36 21.07
N THR A 227 10.12 18.82 22.31
CA THR A 227 11.22 19.35 23.12
C THR A 227 12.15 18.19 23.42
N PHE A 228 13.03 17.86 22.49
CA PHE A 228 14.24 17.12 22.79
C PHE A 228 15.12 18.06 23.60
N THR A 229 15.16 17.86 24.92
CA THR A 229 16.32 18.26 25.70
C THR A 229 17.48 17.39 25.22
N ALA A 230 18.20 17.87 24.21
CA ALA A 230 19.48 17.31 23.83
C ALA A 230 20.46 17.57 24.98
N GLU A 231 20.82 16.53 25.72
CA GLU A 231 22.07 16.57 26.47
C GLU A 231 23.22 16.66 25.46
N LEU A 232 24.01 17.72 25.61
CA LEU A 232 25.20 18.01 24.82
C LEU A 232 26.23 16.90 24.99
N ALA A 233 26.42 16.08 23.96
CA ALA A 233 27.71 15.42 23.71
C ALA A 233 28.29 15.99 22.42
N PHE A 234 29.29 16.86 22.55
CA PHE A 234 30.08 17.37 21.44
C PHE A 234 30.80 16.21 20.73
N VAL A 235 30.53 16.02 19.44
CA VAL A 235 31.51 15.43 18.52
C VAL A 235 31.58 16.33 17.28
N VAL A 236 32.70 17.03 17.16
CA VAL A 236 33.04 17.83 15.98
C VAL A 236 33.45 16.88 14.87
N ILE A 237 32.68 16.82 13.78
CA ILE A 237 33.18 16.34 12.49
C ILE A 237 32.98 17.46 11.47
N LEU A 238 34.09 18.09 11.09
CA LEU A 238 34.19 19.00 9.97
C LEU A 238 34.20 18.19 8.67
N VAL A 239 33.15 18.31 7.84
CA VAL A 239 33.27 18.04 6.40
C VAL A 239 32.69 19.22 5.64
N THR A 240 33.55 19.85 4.87
CA THR A 240 33.28 20.99 4.00
C THR A 240 32.29 20.63 2.90
N VAL A 241 31.18 21.36 2.82
CA VAL A 241 30.35 21.45 1.61
C VAL A 241 30.93 22.59 0.76
N PHE A 242 31.40 22.28 -0.44
CA PHE A 242 31.40 23.24 -1.53
C PHE A 242 30.50 22.69 -2.63
N LEU A 243 29.39 23.40 -2.85
CA LEU A 243 28.57 23.30 -4.06
C LEU A 243 29.45 23.50 -5.29
N GLN A 244 29.21 22.73 -6.35
CA GLN A 244 29.08 23.28 -7.71
C GLN A 244 28.38 22.30 -8.67
N HIS A 245 27.23 22.77 -9.16
CA HIS A 245 26.66 22.66 -10.50
C HIS A 245 26.74 21.37 -11.36
N ILE A 246 25.54 20.94 -11.79
CA ILE A 246 25.07 20.86 -13.20
C ILE A 246 26.14 20.47 -14.23
N THR A 247 26.00 19.31 -14.89
CA THR A 247 25.68 19.27 -16.33
C THR A 247 25.29 17.87 -16.82
N VAL A 248 24.45 17.91 -17.85
CA VAL A 248 23.96 16.88 -18.75
C VAL A 248 25.11 16.16 -19.49
N GLN A 249 25.07 14.83 -19.54
CA GLN A 249 25.07 14.05 -20.78
C GLN A 249 24.48 12.66 -20.56
#